data_AF-A0A1G2YF44-F1
#
_entry.id   AF-A0A1G2YF44-F1
#
_cell.length_a   1.000
_cell.length_b   1.000
_cell.length_c   1.000
_cell.angle_alpha   90.00
_cell.angle_beta   90.00
_cell.angle_gamma   90.00
#
_symmetry.space_group_name_H-M   'P 1'
#
loop_
_entity.id
_entity.type
_entity.pdbx_description
1 polymer ?
#
loop_
_entity_poly.entity_id
_entity_poly.type
_entity_poly.pdbx_seq_one_letter_code
_entity_poly.pdbx_strand_id
1 'polypeptide(L)'
;MVLVLVFSGCESQQKKNQQEIIRLPDLMPKGGPQYTGKMIAGLSIIFFEVDADKFSNIQVLLKGGSQLQTGIDYSENELSFGNGDVSNWPEIESRLTDANVTIAKRVTLFMNEGINEQVEVVAFPQGTSVNYKTGNEAAAAMGLPAGNLVFDFSVKSLIGLKQVCQLNINPIYKTLRKKVDDKKLPAWQYDFESVNLNSQIRPGQFVYIAPEIQSDKEKIQTLPSLGKIFFTNSQKENRIKFCIIVCGLIKD
;
A
#
# COMPACT_ATOMS: atom_id res chain seq x y z
N MET A 1 30.85 -37.36 44.39
CA MET A 1 31.43 -36.01 44.41
C MET A 1 32.93 -36.13 44.19
N VAL A 2 33.38 -35.97 42.94
CA VAL A 2 34.75 -35.59 42.57
C VAL A 2 34.63 -34.77 41.28
N LEU A 3 35.11 -33.53 41.36
CA LEU A 3 35.34 -32.56 40.30
C LEU A 3 36.71 -32.87 39.67
N VAL A 4 36.94 -32.58 38.39
CA VAL A 4 38.10 -31.79 37.90
C VAL A 4 38.19 -31.76 36.36
N LEU A 5 38.01 -30.52 35.89
CA LEU A 5 38.71 -29.71 34.88
C LEU A 5 38.85 -30.11 33.40
N VAL A 6 38.55 -29.05 32.64
CA VAL A 6 38.63 -28.78 31.21
C VAL A 6 40.07 -28.44 30.78
N PHE A 7 40.45 -28.85 29.56
CA PHE A 7 41.41 -28.16 28.69
C PHE A 7 40.81 -28.19 27.26
N SER A 8 40.14 -27.12 26.83
CA SER A 8 40.64 -26.09 25.89
C SER A 8 41.30 -26.64 24.62
N GLY A 9 40.47 -26.86 23.60
CA GLY A 9 40.85 -26.82 22.18
C GLY A 9 40.11 -25.66 21.52
N CYS A 10 40.80 -24.55 21.32
CA CYS A 10 40.32 -23.37 20.62
C CYS A 10 40.45 -23.64 19.11
N GLU A 11 39.37 -24.02 18.45
CA GLU A 11 39.31 -23.94 16.99
C GLU A 11 38.44 -22.76 16.57
N SER A 12 39.11 -21.85 15.88
CA SER A 12 38.60 -20.63 15.28
C SER A 12 37.37 -20.92 14.42
N GLN A 13 36.18 -20.66 14.94
CA GLN A 13 34.99 -20.54 14.11
C GLN A 13 35.07 -19.23 13.34
N GLN A 14 35.53 -19.33 12.09
CA GLN A 14 35.23 -18.34 11.06
C GLN A 14 33.72 -18.10 11.04
N LYS A 15 33.29 -16.91 11.48
CA LYS A 15 31.95 -16.40 11.19
C LYS A 15 31.80 -16.27 9.68
N LYS A 16 31.27 -17.31 9.03
CA LYS A 16 30.59 -17.13 7.75
C LYS A 16 29.30 -16.38 8.06
N ASN A 17 29.18 -15.15 7.55
CA ASN A 17 27.90 -14.47 7.40
C ASN A 17 27.00 -15.36 6.53
N GLN A 18 26.25 -16.25 7.17
CA GLN A 18 25.08 -16.86 6.54
C GLN A 18 23.98 -15.81 6.60
N GLN A 19 23.73 -15.15 5.47
CA GLN A 19 22.44 -14.51 5.25
C GLN A 19 21.40 -15.63 5.35
N GLU A 20 20.60 -15.63 6.42
CA GLU A 20 19.46 -16.55 6.54
C GLU A 20 18.53 -16.32 5.35
N ILE A 21 18.48 -17.32 4.46
CA ILE A 21 17.50 -17.37 3.39
C ILE A 21 16.17 -17.71 4.06
N ILE A 22 15.41 -16.67 4.44
CA ILE A 22 14.04 -16.82 4.91
C ILE A 22 13.22 -17.38 3.74
N ARG A 23 12.76 -18.62 3.87
CA ARG A 23 11.90 -19.24 2.86
C ARG A 23 10.45 -18.89 3.19
N LEU A 24 9.61 -18.71 2.17
CA LEU A 24 8.19 -18.38 2.33
C LEU A 24 7.42 -19.24 3.38
N PRO A 25 7.72 -20.54 3.58
CA PRO A 25 7.09 -21.35 4.64
C PRO A 25 7.42 -20.91 6.07
N ASP A 26 8.54 -20.22 6.28
CA ASP A 26 8.98 -19.72 7.59
C ASP A 26 8.20 -18.46 8.02
N LEU A 27 7.50 -17.83 7.06
CA LEU A 27 6.63 -16.66 7.28
C LEU A 27 5.17 -17.06 7.54
N MET A 28 4.82 -18.34 7.52
CA MET A 28 3.44 -18.81 7.72
C MET A 28 3.16 -19.12 9.20
N PRO A 29 2.02 -18.67 9.78
CA PRO A 29 1.68 -18.95 11.17
C PRO A 29 1.53 -20.46 11.42
N LYS A 30 2.27 -20.99 12.40
CA LYS A 30 2.07 -22.36 12.91
C LYS A 30 0.97 -22.34 13.98
N GLY A 31 -0.26 -22.61 13.55
CA GLY A 31 -1.44 -22.72 14.43
C GLY A 31 -2.65 -22.02 13.82
N GLY A 32 -3.56 -22.79 13.22
CA GLY A 32 -4.77 -22.26 12.59
C GLY A 32 -5.95 -22.18 13.57
N PRO A 33 -6.71 -21.07 13.61
CA PRO A 33 -8.00 -21.03 14.29
C PRO A 33 -9.02 -21.95 13.61
N GLN A 34 -9.94 -22.50 14.41
CA GLN A 34 -11.01 -23.39 13.97
C GLN A 34 -11.93 -22.71 12.95
N TYR A 35 -12.20 -23.46 11.87
CA TYR A 35 -12.80 -23.01 10.61
C TYR A 35 -14.32 -22.77 10.71
N THR A 36 -14.77 -21.59 10.32
CA THR A 36 -16.08 -21.37 9.69
C THR A 36 -15.78 -20.83 8.28
N GLY A 37 -16.33 -21.46 7.23
CA GLY A 37 -15.87 -21.36 5.84
C GLY A 37 -16.09 -20.01 5.16
N LYS A 38 -15.32 -18.99 5.56
CA LYS A 38 -15.20 -17.70 4.87
C LYS A 38 -13.81 -17.60 4.24
N MET A 39 -13.75 -17.03 3.03
CA MET A 39 -12.48 -16.83 2.32
C MET A 39 -11.56 -15.91 3.12
N ILE A 40 -10.27 -16.26 3.18
CA ILE A 40 -9.21 -15.47 3.81
C ILE A 40 -8.16 -15.11 2.76
N ALA A 41 -7.84 -13.84 2.61
CA ALA A 41 -6.76 -13.35 1.76
C ALA A 41 -5.60 -12.80 2.61
N GLY A 42 -4.37 -13.25 2.32
CA GLY A 42 -3.15 -12.70 2.92
C GLY A 42 -2.50 -11.69 1.99
N LEU A 43 -2.46 -10.43 2.41
CA LEU A 43 -1.91 -9.31 1.64
C LEU A 43 -0.68 -8.73 2.35
N SER A 44 0.37 -8.43 1.58
CA SER A 44 1.52 -7.64 2.03
C SER A 44 1.53 -6.31 1.31
N ILE A 45 1.31 -5.23 2.06
CA ILE A 45 1.24 -3.86 1.59
C ILE A 45 2.58 -3.20 1.90
N ILE A 46 3.28 -2.72 0.88
CA ILE A 46 4.61 -2.13 1.00
C ILE A 46 4.57 -0.74 0.40
N PHE A 47 4.81 0.26 1.24
CA PHE A 47 5.02 1.64 0.82
C PHE A 47 6.50 1.89 0.63
N PHE A 48 6.85 2.40 -0.54
CA PHE A 48 8.20 2.75 -0.93
C PHE A 48 8.36 4.26 -0.98
N GLU A 49 9.59 4.74 -0.82
CA GLU A 49 10.02 6.13 -1.03
C GLU A 49 11.20 6.17 -2.00
N VAL A 50 11.13 7.07 -2.98
CA VAL A 50 12.19 7.31 -3.97
C VAL A 50 12.39 8.81 -4.19
N ASP A 51 13.57 9.21 -4.65
CA ASP A 51 13.80 10.59 -5.06
C ASP A 51 12.89 10.96 -6.26
N ALA A 52 12.34 12.17 -6.25
CA ALA A 52 11.33 12.61 -7.21
C ALA A 52 11.81 12.58 -8.66
N ASP A 53 13.09 12.89 -8.89
CA ASP A 53 13.76 12.86 -10.20
C ASP A 53 13.86 11.45 -10.81
N LYS A 54 13.83 10.40 -9.97
CA LYS A 54 13.89 9.00 -10.39
C LYS A 54 12.52 8.34 -10.54
N PHE A 55 11.47 8.95 -10.00
CA PHE A 55 10.15 8.32 -9.95
C PHE A 55 9.53 8.11 -11.34
N SER A 56 9.80 8.97 -12.31
CA SER A 56 9.31 8.81 -13.69
C SER A 56 9.71 7.45 -14.30
N ASN A 57 10.95 7.01 -14.05
CA ASN A 57 11.45 5.70 -14.50
C ASN A 57 10.71 4.54 -13.81
N ILE A 58 10.39 4.69 -12.52
CA ILE A 58 9.59 3.70 -11.78
C ILE A 58 8.16 3.66 -12.31
N GLN A 59 7.56 4.82 -12.60
CA GLN A 59 6.20 4.90 -13.09
C GLN A 59 6.03 4.20 -14.46
N VAL A 60 6.98 4.34 -15.38
CA VAL A 60 6.99 3.63 -16.66
C VAL A 60 7.00 2.12 -16.45
N LEU A 61 7.83 1.65 -15.53
CA LEU A 61 7.93 0.23 -15.18
C LEU A 61 6.64 -0.32 -14.57
N LEU A 62 6.02 0.43 -13.65
CA LEU A 62 4.73 0.05 -13.07
C LEU A 62 3.62 0.04 -14.14
N LYS A 63 3.60 1.03 -15.04
CA LYS A 63 2.62 1.12 -16.15
C LYS A 63 2.81 0.07 -17.25
N GLY A 64 3.99 -0.54 -17.36
CA GLY A 64 4.27 -1.62 -18.32
C GLY A 64 3.58 -2.94 -18.01
N GLY A 65 3.02 -3.11 -16.80
CA GLY A 65 2.12 -4.21 -16.46
C GLY A 65 0.75 -4.06 -17.14
N SER A 66 0.00 -5.16 -17.26
CA SER A 66 -1.34 -5.13 -17.87
C SER A 66 -2.22 -4.08 -17.19
N GLN A 67 -2.56 -3.02 -17.91
CA GLN A 67 -3.51 -2.02 -17.45
C GLN A 67 -4.89 -2.68 -17.39
N LEU A 68 -5.47 -2.77 -16.19
CA LEU A 68 -6.89 -3.03 -16.08
C LEU A 68 -7.61 -1.80 -16.66
N GLN A 69 -8.42 -2.02 -17.69
CA GLN A 69 -9.39 -1.03 -18.13
C GLN A 69 -10.47 -0.93 -17.05
N THR A 70 -10.21 -0.12 -16.03
CA THR A 70 -11.27 0.38 -15.16
C THR A 70 -11.99 1.46 -15.95
N GLY A 71 -13.32 1.39 -16.05
CA GLY A 71 -14.14 2.43 -16.71
C GLY A 71 -14.11 3.80 -16.01
N ILE A 72 -13.18 4.01 -15.08
CA ILE A 72 -12.93 5.23 -14.31
C ILE A 72 -11.48 5.61 -14.58
N ASP A 73 -11.27 6.79 -15.14
CA ASP A 73 -9.96 7.36 -15.38
C ASP A 73 -9.41 7.97 -14.08
N TYR A 74 -8.60 7.21 -13.35
CA TYR A 74 -7.98 7.66 -12.11
C TYR A 74 -6.91 8.75 -12.30
N SER A 75 -6.44 8.94 -13.54
CA SER A 75 -5.43 9.94 -13.88
C SER A 75 -5.91 11.36 -13.59
N GLU A 76 -7.23 11.58 -13.60
CA GLU A 76 -7.86 12.86 -13.29
C GLU A 76 -7.75 13.25 -11.81
N ASN A 77 -7.48 12.27 -10.94
CA ASN A 77 -7.13 12.47 -9.54
C ASN A 77 -5.62 12.33 -9.28
N GLU A 78 -4.81 12.33 -10.35
CA GLU A 78 -3.36 12.11 -10.36
C GLU A 78 -2.96 10.80 -9.66
N LEU A 79 -3.74 9.75 -9.88
CA LEU A 79 -3.47 8.41 -9.38
C LEU A 79 -3.32 7.42 -10.52
N SER A 80 -2.27 6.63 -10.44
CA SER A 80 -2.04 5.48 -11.31
C SER A 80 -2.25 4.18 -10.54
N PHE A 81 -2.91 3.24 -11.21
CA PHE A 81 -3.30 1.96 -10.66
C PHE A 81 -3.06 0.86 -11.70
N GLY A 82 -2.59 -0.29 -11.25
CA GLY A 82 -2.46 -1.43 -12.14
C GLY A 82 -2.01 -2.69 -11.44
N ASN A 83 -1.88 -3.77 -12.23
CA ASN A 83 -1.56 -5.10 -11.73
C ASN A 83 -0.28 -5.62 -12.37
N GLY A 84 0.34 -6.58 -11.69
CA GLY A 84 1.39 -7.42 -12.25
C GLY A 84 1.46 -8.78 -11.59
N ASP A 85 2.38 -9.59 -12.08
CA ASP A 85 2.61 -10.96 -11.64
C ASP A 85 4.00 -11.05 -10.96
N VAL A 86 4.15 -11.91 -9.95
CA VAL A 86 5.43 -12.15 -9.26
C VAL A 86 6.52 -12.60 -10.22
N SER A 87 6.18 -13.20 -11.36
CA SER A 87 7.15 -13.47 -12.44
C SER A 87 7.90 -12.22 -12.92
N ASN A 88 7.29 -11.03 -12.85
CA ASN A 88 7.92 -9.75 -13.18
C ASN A 88 8.69 -9.14 -11.99
N TRP A 89 8.60 -9.73 -10.80
CA TRP A 89 9.20 -9.19 -9.58
C TRP A 89 10.72 -9.00 -9.66
N PRO A 90 11.52 -9.92 -10.22
CA PRO A 90 12.97 -9.71 -10.31
C PRO A 90 13.35 -8.46 -11.13
N GLU A 91 12.62 -8.19 -12.22
CA GLU A 91 12.83 -6.98 -13.02
C GLU A 91 12.44 -5.73 -12.23
N ILE A 92 11.29 -5.76 -11.56
CA ILE A 92 10.82 -4.67 -10.70
C ILE A 92 11.84 -4.41 -9.59
N GLU A 93 12.27 -5.44 -8.87
CA GLU A 93 13.23 -5.37 -7.77
C GLU A 93 14.57 -4.79 -8.22
N SER A 94 15.12 -5.25 -9.34
CA SER A 94 16.37 -4.71 -9.89
C SER A 94 16.25 -3.20 -10.13
N ARG A 95 15.14 -2.76 -10.71
CA ARG A 95 14.92 -1.35 -11.06
C ARG A 95 14.62 -0.48 -9.86
N LEU A 96 13.89 -1.01 -8.87
CA LEU A 96 13.71 -0.37 -7.57
C LEU A 96 15.06 -0.18 -6.88
N THR A 97 15.94 -1.17 -6.97
CA THR A 97 17.30 -1.10 -6.42
C THR A 97 18.14 -0.05 -7.14
N ASP A 98 18.14 -0.04 -8.49
CA ASP A 98 18.86 0.96 -9.30
C ASP A 98 18.42 2.39 -8.99
N ALA A 99 17.13 2.58 -8.71
CA ALA A 99 16.56 3.88 -8.35
C ALA A 99 16.83 4.28 -6.88
N ASN A 100 17.54 3.47 -6.09
CA ASN A 100 17.74 3.65 -4.64
C ASN A 100 16.41 3.80 -3.88
N VAL A 101 15.41 3.01 -4.24
CA VAL A 101 14.12 2.99 -3.56
C VAL A 101 14.29 2.43 -2.15
N THR A 102 13.63 3.06 -1.19
CA THR A 102 13.63 2.63 0.22
C THR A 102 12.23 2.20 0.66
N ILE A 103 12.14 1.25 1.58
CA ILE A 103 10.85 0.87 2.17
C ILE A 103 10.52 1.87 3.28
N ALA A 104 9.42 2.59 3.15
CA ALA A 104 8.95 3.53 4.15
C ALA A 104 8.02 2.88 5.19
N LYS A 105 7.19 1.92 4.75
CA LYS A 105 6.26 1.19 5.63
C LYS A 105 5.91 -0.16 5.03
N ARG A 106 5.77 -1.18 5.87
CA ARG A 106 5.27 -2.51 5.50
C ARG A 106 4.14 -2.91 6.45
N VAL A 107 3.04 -3.43 5.89
CA VAL A 107 1.89 -3.93 6.64
C VAL A 107 1.48 -5.28 6.05
N THR A 108 1.26 -6.28 6.90
CA THR A 108 0.71 -7.58 6.48
C THR A 108 -0.69 -7.72 7.04
N LEU A 109 -1.66 -8.01 6.18
CA LEU A 109 -3.06 -8.19 6.53
C LEU A 109 -3.53 -9.61 6.22
N PHE A 110 -4.33 -10.18 7.10
CA PHE A 110 -5.09 -11.40 6.85
C PHE A 110 -6.57 -11.03 6.88
N MET A 111 -7.16 -10.89 5.70
CA MET A 111 -8.48 -10.32 5.52
C MET A 111 -9.51 -11.43 5.33
N ASN A 112 -10.52 -11.46 6.20
CA ASN A 112 -11.70 -12.29 5.97
C ASN A 112 -12.63 -11.57 5.00
N GLU A 113 -13.33 -12.34 4.16
CA GLU A 113 -14.36 -11.82 3.30
C GLU A 113 -15.44 -11.03 4.08
N GLY A 114 -15.76 -9.84 3.56
CA GLY A 114 -16.75 -8.94 4.14
C GLY A 114 -16.27 -8.17 5.38
N ILE A 115 -15.00 -8.28 5.76
CA ILE A 115 -14.37 -7.44 6.78
C ILE A 115 -13.49 -6.40 6.10
N ASN A 116 -13.66 -5.14 6.50
CA ASN A 116 -12.82 -4.05 6.02
C ASN A 116 -11.61 -3.88 6.95
N GLU A 117 -10.43 -3.73 6.36
CA GLU A 117 -9.19 -3.45 7.08
C GLU A 117 -8.64 -2.10 6.62
N GLN A 118 -8.07 -1.33 7.56
CA GLN A 118 -7.67 0.04 7.30
C GLN A 118 -6.18 0.25 7.50
N VAL A 119 -5.53 0.84 6.50
CA VAL A 119 -4.12 1.19 6.56
C VAL A 119 -3.95 2.68 6.36
N GLU A 120 -3.44 3.34 7.40
CA GLU A 120 -3.04 4.75 7.31
C GLU A 120 -1.92 4.92 6.27
N VAL A 121 -2.09 5.88 5.37
CA VAL A 121 -1.12 6.19 4.32
C VAL A 121 -0.33 7.44 4.69
N VAL A 122 -1.03 8.49 5.12
CA VAL A 122 -0.44 9.78 5.47
C VAL A 122 -1.27 10.46 6.56
N ALA A 123 -0.57 11.14 7.47
CA ALA A 123 -1.15 11.91 8.56
C ALA A 123 -0.95 13.41 8.32
N PHE A 124 -1.99 14.19 8.61
CA PHE A 124 -2.03 15.65 8.54
C PHE A 124 -2.17 16.19 9.96
N PRO A 125 -1.06 16.56 10.61
CA PRO A 125 -1.11 17.15 11.96
C PRO A 125 -1.79 18.54 11.94
N GLN A 126 -1.82 19.18 10.78
CA GLN A 126 -2.50 20.45 10.53
C GLN A 126 -3.49 20.26 9.37
N GLY A 127 -4.51 21.13 9.30
CA GLY A 127 -5.46 21.07 8.20
C GLY A 127 -4.79 21.29 6.84
N THR A 128 -5.29 20.62 5.82
CA THR A 128 -4.88 20.74 4.42
C THR A 128 -6.10 20.97 3.54
N SER A 129 -5.92 21.07 2.23
CA SER A 129 -7.01 21.10 1.26
C SER A 129 -6.67 20.24 0.07
N VAL A 130 -7.69 19.59 -0.49
CA VAL A 130 -7.54 18.63 -1.58
C VAL A 130 -8.45 18.98 -2.74
N ASN A 131 -7.91 18.88 -3.95
CA ASN A 131 -8.70 18.81 -5.17
C ASN A 131 -8.92 17.36 -5.57
N TYR A 132 -10.16 17.01 -5.90
CA TYR A 132 -10.50 15.70 -6.44
C TYR A 132 -11.69 15.83 -7.40
N LYS A 133 -11.82 14.89 -8.33
CA LYS A 133 -13.00 14.78 -9.17
C LYS A 133 -14.04 13.87 -8.53
N THR A 134 -15.28 14.33 -8.52
CA THR A 134 -16.44 13.56 -8.06
C THR A 134 -16.94 12.60 -9.14
N GLY A 135 -17.85 11.68 -8.79
CA GLY A 135 -18.42 10.71 -9.74
C GLY A 135 -19.21 11.32 -10.91
N ASN A 136 -19.52 12.61 -10.87
CA ASN A 136 -20.16 13.36 -11.96
C ASN A 136 -19.14 14.14 -12.81
N GLU A 137 -17.85 13.77 -12.76
CA GLU A 137 -16.71 14.44 -13.41
C GLU A 137 -16.48 15.90 -12.98
N ALA A 138 -17.26 16.41 -12.03
CA ALA A 138 -17.08 17.74 -11.47
C ALA A 138 -15.86 17.79 -10.54
N ALA A 139 -14.97 18.75 -10.77
CA ALA A 139 -13.88 19.05 -9.87
C ALA A 139 -14.42 19.69 -8.58
N ALA A 140 -14.01 19.15 -7.43
CA ALA A 140 -14.36 19.65 -6.12
C ALA A 140 -13.08 19.96 -5.32
N ALA A 141 -13.16 20.99 -4.48
CA ALA A 141 -12.14 21.32 -3.50
C ALA A 141 -12.71 21.10 -2.09
N MET A 142 -11.95 20.42 -1.24
CA MET A 142 -12.35 20.13 0.13
C MET A 142 -11.27 20.55 1.12
N GLY A 143 -11.65 21.33 2.13
CA GLY A 143 -10.82 21.59 3.30
C GLY A 143 -10.83 20.38 4.24
N LEU A 144 -9.65 19.83 4.52
CA LEU A 144 -9.47 18.72 5.45
C LEU A 144 -8.86 19.25 6.74
N PRO A 145 -9.47 19.08 7.92
CA PRO A 145 -8.83 19.46 9.19
C PRO A 145 -7.64 18.54 9.53
N ALA A 146 -7.15 18.57 10.77
CA ALA A 146 -6.15 17.59 11.20
C ALA A 146 -6.77 16.18 11.24
N GLY A 147 -6.06 15.20 10.68
CA GLY A 147 -6.60 13.88 10.37
C GLY A 147 -5.64 13.04 9.57
N ASN A 148 -6.09 11.88 9.11
CA ASN A 148 -5.28 10.93 8.36
C ASN A 148 -6.02 10.51 7.09
N LEU A 149 -5.27 10.30 6.00
CA LEU A 149 -5.76 9.56 4.86
C LEU A 149 -5.40 8.08 5.00
N VAL A 150 -6.38 7.26 4.68
CA VAL A 150 -6.41 5.83 4.96
C VAL A 150 -6.87 5.12 3.70
N PHE A 151 -6.28 3.96 3.42
CA PHE A 151 -6.88 3.00 2.49
C PHE A 151 -7.71 2.00 3.28
N ASP A 152 -8.99 1.91 2.94
CA ASP A 152 -9.93 0.90 3.44
C ASP A 152 -9.99 -0.24 2.42
N PHE A 153 -9.47 -1.38 2.82
CA PHE A 153 -9.38 -2.58 2.01
C PHE A 153 -10.58 -3.47 2.31
N SER A 154 -11.14 -4.08 1.27
CA SER A 154 -12.09 -5.19 1.42
C SER A 154 -11.79 -6.27 0.39
N VAL A 155 -12.05 -7.52 0.75
CA VAL A 155 -11.90 -8.66 -0.15
C VAL A 155 -13.24 -9.39 -0.30
N LYS A 156 -13.52 -9.82 -1.53
CA LYS A 156 -14.73 -10.57 -1.87
C LYS A 156 -14.39 -11.77 -2.75
N SER A 157 -14.97 -12.92 -2.45
CA SER A 157 -14.87 -14.11 -3.29
C SER A 157 -15.60 -13.88 -4.63
N LEU A 158 -15.07 -14.47 -5.69
CA LEU A 158 -15.72 -14.44 -7.01
C LEU A 158 -16.34 -15.80 -7.28
N ILE A 159 -17.65 -15.81 -7.53
CA ILE A 159 -18.40 -17.04 -7.79
C ILE A 159 -17.81 -17.73 -9.02
N GLY A 160 -17.44 -19.01 -8.86
CA GLY A 160 -16.89 -19.83 -9.94
C GLY A 160 -15.37 -19.71 -10.16
N LEU A 161 -14.66 -18.87 -9.38
CA LEU A 161 -13.20 -18.73 -9.47
C LEU A 161 -12.54 -19.08 -8.13
N LYS A 162 -11.88 -20.23 -8.07
CA LYS A 162 -11.06 -20.64 -6.90
C LYS A 162 -9.78 -19.84 -6.82
N GLN A 163 -9.32 -19.52 -5.61
CA GLN A 163 -8.09 -18.75 -5.36
C GLN A 163 -8.00 -17.42 -6.14
N VAL A 164 -9.14 -16.80 -6.42
CA VAL A 164 -9.23 -15.45 -6.98
C VAL A 164 -10.18 -14.65 -6.09
N CYS A 165 -9.77 -13.44 -5.71
CA CYS A 165 -10.67 -12.52 -5.03
C CYS A 165 -10.70 -11.17 -5.73
N GLN A 166 -11.80 -10.47 -5.53
CA GLN A 166 -11.87 -9.04 -5.80
C GLN A 166 -11.31 -8.30 -4.58
N LEU A 167 -10.24 -7.55 -4.79
CA LEU A 167 -9.69 -6.59 -3.87
C LEU A 167 -10.27 -5.21 -4.19
N ASN A 168 -10.93 -4.59 -3.22
CA ASN A 168 -11.34 -3.19 -3.31
C ASN A 168 -10.52 -2.35 -2.34
N ILE A 169 -10.12 -1.16 -2.77
CA ILE A 169 -9.28 -0.22 -2.05
C ILE A 169 -9.97 1.12 -2.14
N ASN A 170 -10.58 1.54 -1.04
CA ASN A 170 -11.29 2.81 -0.95
C ASN A 170 -10.44 3.85 -0.23
N PRO A 171 -10.08 4.97 -0.87
CA PRO A 171 -9.44 6.08 -0.19
C PRO A 171 -10.44 6.77 0.76
N ILE A 172 -10.09 6.86 2.05
CA ILE A 172 -10.91 7.47 3.10
C ILE A 172 -10.10 8.53 3.83
N TYR A 173 -10.72 9.67 4.15
CA TYR A 173 -10.19 10.63 5.11
C TYR A 173 -10.83 10.44 6.49
N LYS A 174 -10.01 10.48 7.55
CA LYS A 174 -10.45 10.35 8.94
C LYS A 174 -9.97 11.52 9.79
N THR A 175 -10.89 12.20 10.47
CA THR A 175 -10.54 13.26 11.40
C THR A 175 -10.05 12.74 12.75
N LEU A 176 -9.17 13.50 13.39
CA LEU A 176 -8.84 13.28 14.79
C LEU A 176 -9.96 13.79 15.71
N ARG A 177 -10.25 13.06 16.79
CA ARG A 177 -11.14 13.58 17.84
C ARG A 177 -10.52 14.84 18.45
N LYS A 178 -11.21 15.97 18.31
CA LYS A 178 -10.76 17.24 18.89
C LYS A 178 -11.60 17.56 20.13
N LYS A 179 -10.94 17.97 21.20
CA LYS A 179 -11.59 18.60 22.36
C LYS A 179 -11.54 20.11 22.14
N VAL A 180 -12.70 20.75 22.02
CA VAL A 180 -12.83 22.22 21.89
C VAL A 180 -13.80 22.66 22.97
N ASP A 181 -13.39 23.57 23.85
CA ASP A 181 -14.22 24.14 24.92
C ASP A 181 -14.99 23.07 25.72
N ASP A 182 -14.26 22.06 26.22
CA ASP A 182 -14.79 20.90 26.95
C ASP A 182 -15.79 19.99 26.22
N LYS A 183 -16.12 20.28 24.95
CA LYS A 183 -16.92 19.41 24.09
C LYS A 183 -16.00 18.52 23.24
N LYS A 184 -16.26 17.21 23.29
CA LYS A 184 -15.63 16.24 22.39
C LYS A 184 -16.35 16.29 21.05
N LEU A 185 -15.71 16.84 20.03
CA LEU A 185 -16.22 16.72 18.67
C LEU A 185 -16.00 15.27 18.20
N PRO A 186 -17.04 14.60 17.66
CA PRO A 186 -16.89 13.23 17.17
C PRO A 186 -15.93 13.21 15.99
N ALA A 187 -15.13 12.15 15.90
CA ALA A 187 -14.40 11.85 14.68
C ALA A 187 -15.42 11.48 13.60
N TRP A 188 -15.27 12.07 12.42
CA TRP A 188 -15.99 11.74 11.20
C TRP A 188 -15.02 11.23 10.13
N GLN A 189 -15.56 10.47 9.18
CA GLN A 189 -14.86 9.99 7.99
C GLN A 189 -15.51 10.55 6.72
N TYR A 190 -14.73 10.66 5.65
CA TYR A 190 -15.21 10.96 4.32
C TYR A 190 -14.62 10.01 3.30
N ASP A 191 -15.50 9.40 2.52
CA ASP A 191 -15.15 8.37 1.55
C ASP A 191 -15.01 9.01 0.17
N PHE A 192 -13.84 8.89 -0.46
CA PHE A 192 -13.61 9.38 -1.82
C PHE A 192 -14.10 8.36 -2.84
N GLU A 193 -15.41 8.10 -2.86
CA GLU A 193 -16.03 7.02 -3.64
C GLU A 193 -15.70 7.05 -5.13
N SER A 194 -15.49 8.25 -5.69
CA SER A 194 -15.09 8.45 -7.09
C SER A 194 -13.71 7.89 -7.44
N VAL A 195 -12.93 7.50 -6.44
CA VAL A 195 -11.55 7.03 -6.55
C VAL A 195 -11.39 5.61 -5.97
N ASN A 196 -12.49 4.87 -5.86
CA ASN A 196 -12.46 3.47 -5.44
C ASN A 196 -11.69 2.64 -6.48
N LEU A 197 -10.67 1.92 -6.03
CA LEU A 197 -9.82 1.06 -6.86
C LEU A 197 -10.24 -0.38 -6.67
N ASN A 198 -10.56 -1.07 -7.77
CA ASN A 198 -10.99 -2.45 -7.76
C ASN A 198 -10.11 -3.31 -8.67
N SER A 199 -9.67 -4.45 -8.17
CA SER A 199 -8.84 -5.38 -8.94
C SER A 199 -9.15 -6.82 -8.59
N GLN A 200 -9.06 -7.70 -9.58
CA GLN A 200 -9.05 -9.14 -9.35
C GLN A 200 -7.60 -9.56 -9.11
N ILE A 201 -7.37 -10.26 -8.01
CA ILE A 201 -6.03 -10.68 -7.60
C ILE A 201 -6.02 -12.16 -7.23
N ARG A 202 -4.89 -12.82 -7.54
CA ARG A 202 -4.59 -14.22 -7.24
C ARG A 202 -3.31 -14.31 -6.40
N PRO A 203 -3.07 -15.42 -5.67
CA PRO A 203 -1.78 -15.66 -5.05
C PRO A 203 -0.65 -15.55 -6.08
N GLY A 204 0.40 -14.81 -5.74
CA GLY A 204 1.51 -14.54 -6.66
C GLY A 204 1.26 -13.36 -7.61
N GLN A 205 0.16 -12.63 -7.47
CA GLN A 205 -0.04 -11.35 -8.17
C GLN A 205 0.14 -10.17 -7.22
N PHE A 206 0.38 -9.00 -7.79
CA PHE A 206 0.43 -7.75 -7.05
C PHE A 206 -0.35 -6.65 -7.76
N VAL A 207 -0.74 -5.65 -6.98
CA VAL A 207 -1.36 -4.40 -7.41
C VAL A 207 -0.43 -3.27 -7.02
N TYR A 208 -0.30 -2.24 -7.85
CA TYR A 208 0.39 -1.01 -7.47
C TYR A 208 -0.57 0.17 -7.44
N ILE A 209 -0.26 1.12 -6.57
CA ILE A 209 -0.91 2.43 -6.48
C ILE A 209 0.20 3.47 -6.37
N ALA A 210 0.24 4.42 -7.28
CA ALA A 210 1.30 5.42 -7.31
C ALA A 210 0.74 6.75 -7.83
N PRO A 211 1.36 7.90 -7.48
CA PRO A 211 0.94 9.17 -8.05
C PRO A 211 1.20 9.17 -9.57
N GLU A 212 0.31 9.79 -10.32
CA GLU A 212 0.49 10.00 -11.75
C GLU A 212 1.16 11.34 -12.01
N ILE A 213 2.44 11.32 -12.42
CA ILE A 213 3.10 12.54 -12.89
C ILE A 213 2.59 12.85 -14.29
N GLN A 214 1.75 13.88 -14.40
CA GLN A 214 1.41 14.47 -15.68
C GLN A 214 2.58 15.35 -16.13
N SER A 215 3.27 14.95 -17.20
CA SER A 215 4.31 15.74 -17.84
C SER A 215 3.71 17.03 -18.41
N ASP A 216 4.06 18.16 -17.80
CA ASP A 216 3.92 19.52 -18.32
C ASP A 216 2.65 19.81 -19.15
N LYS A 217 1.51 19.93 -18.47
CA LYS A 217 0.46 20.84 -18.91
C LYS A 217 0.01 21.69 -17.73
N GLU A 218 0.35 22.96 -17.82
CA GLU A 218 -0.19 24.10 -17.08
C GLU A 218 -1.60 23.85 -16.52
N LYS A 219 -1.67 23.40 -15.28
CA LYS A 219 -2.68 23.91 -14.37
C LYS A 219 -1.94 24.31 -13.11
N ILE A 220 -1.88 25.61 -12.89
CA ILE A 220 -1.69 26.17 -11.55
C ILE A 220 -2.92 25.71 -10.75
N GLN A 221 -2.91 24.45 -10.31
CA GLN A 221 -3.81 24.01 -9.27
C GLN A 221 -3.22 24.58 -7.99
N THR A 222 -3.89 25.60 -7.45
CA THR A 222 -3.53 26.24 -6.19
C THR A 222 -3.60 25.26 -5.00
N LEU A 223 -4.31 24.14 -5.16
CA LEU A 223 -4.44 23.08 -4.18
C LEU A 223 -3.92 21.75 -4.73
N PRO A 224 -3.29 20.91 -3.89
CA PRO A 224 -2.80 19.61 -4.30
C PRO A 224 -3.95 18.63 -4.62
N SER A 225 -3.75 17.80 -5.63
CA SER A 225 -4.66 16.70 -6.01
C SER A 225 -4.68 15.59 -4.95
N LEU A 226 -5.68 14.71 -5.01
CA LEU A 226 -5.77 13.55 -4.12
C LEU A 226 -4.51 12.67 -4.22
N GLY A 227 -4.08 12.29 -5.42
CA GLY A 227 -2.89 11.47 -5.62
C GLY A 227 -1.61 12.11 -5.08
N LYS A 228 -1.45 13.42 -5.30
CA LYS A 228 -0.33 14.16 -4.73
C LYS A 228 -0.37 14.15 -3.21
N ILE A 229 -1.52 14.35 -2.57
CA ILE A 229 -1.62 14.35 -1.10
C ILE A 229 -1.34 12.95 -0.51
N PHE A 230 -1.83 11.87 -1.13
CA PHE A 230 -1.61 10.51 -0.64
C PHE A 230 -0.13 10.10 -0.65
N PHE A 231 0.61 10.58 -1.67
CA PHE A 231 1.91 10.03 -2.00
C PHE A 231 3.07 11.03 -1.96
N THR A 232 2.83 12.31 -1.69
CA THR A 232 3.90 13.28 -1.45
C THR A 232 4.22 13.33 0.03
N ASN A 233 5.51 13.21 0.38
CA ASN A 233 5.94 13.41 1.75
C ASN A 233 6.09 14.91 2.04
N SER A 234 5.13 15.50 2.77
CA SER A 234 5.16 16.93 3.12
C SER A 234 6.38 17.35 3.95
N GLN A 235 7.10 16.41 4.57
CA GLN A 235 8.33 16.68 5.32
C GLN A 235 9.61 16.50 4.48
N LYS A 236 9.51 15.86 3.31
CA LYS A 236 10.63 15.57 2.41
C LYS A 236 10.21 15.89 0.98
N GLU A 237 10.25 17.17 0.63
CA GLU A 237 9.74 17.69 -0.65
C GLU A 237 10.31 17.00 -1.89
N ASN A 238 11.49 16.37 -1.79
CA ASN A 238 12.15 15.67 -2.89
C ASN A 238 11.88 14.15 -2.94
N ARG A 239 10.97 13.61 -2.12
CA ARG A 239 10.69 12.17 -2.05
C ARG A 239 9.23 11.87 -2.42
N ILE A 240 9.06 10.95 -3.37
CA ILE A 240 7.75 10.44 -3.79
C ILE A 240 7.52 9.07 -3.18
N LYS A 241 6.32 8.86 -2.63
CA LYS A 241 5.85 7.56 -2.14
C LYS A 241 5.06 6.83 -3.22
N PHE A 242 5.05 5.51 -3.14
CA PHE A 242 4.11 4.66 -3.88
C PHE A 242 3.91 3.35 -3.13
N CYS A 243 2.90 2.59 -3.51
CA CYS A 243 2.48 1.38 -2.82
C CYS A 243 2.45 0.19 -3.77
N ILE A 244 2.93 -0.96 -3.30
CA ILE A 244 2.72 -2.27 -3.93
C ILE A 244 2.03 -3.18 -2.92
N ILE A 245 0.99 -3.88 -3.36
CA ILE A 245 0.17 -4.80 -2.58
C ILE A 245 0.31 -6.19 -3.19
N VAL A 246 0.96 -7.10 -2.49
CA VAL A 246 1.21 -8.46 -2.95
C VAL A 246 0.21 -9.43 -2.31
N CYS A 247 -0.44 -10.26 -3.12
CA CYS A 247 -1.27 -11.36 -2.62
C CYS A 247 -0.41 -12.61 -2.41
N GLY A 248 -0.21 -12.98 -1.16
CA GLY A 248 0.57 -14.17 -0.79
C GLY A 248 -0.26 -15.44 -0.73
N LEU A 249 -1.54 -15.33 -0.34
CA LEU A 249 -2.44 -16.48 -0.24
C LEU A 249 -3.89 -16.05 -0.37
N ILE A 250 -4.71 -16.98 -0.87
CA ILE A 250 -6.16 -16.96 -0.78
C ILE A 250 -6.57 -18.36 -0.35
N LYS A 251 -7.28 -18.46 0.76
CA LYS A 251 -7.84 -19.71 1.25
C LYS A 251 -9.36 -19.62 1.23
N ASP A 252 -9.95 -20.40 0.33
CA ASP A 252 -11.38 -20.59 0.11
C ASP A 252 -11.93 -21.81 0.84
#